data_AF-A0A7W0J645-F1
#
_entry.id   AF-A0A7W0J645-F1
#
_cell.length_a   1.000
_cell.length_b   1.000
_cell.length_c   1.000
_cell.angle_alpha   90.00
_cell.angle_beta   90.00
_cell.angle_gamma   90.00
#
_symmetry.space_group_name_H-M   'P 1'
#
loop_
_entity.id
_entity.type
_entity.pdbx_description
1 polymer ?
#
loop_
_entity_poly.entity_id
_entity_poly.type
_entity_poly.pdbx_seq_one_letter_code
_entity_poly.pdbx_strand_id
1 'polypeptide(L)'
;MKYDAIVIGGGIAGLTSAAFVAKAGHSILLCEKEHTCGGLLNTFERNGFFFDGGIRATENSGVLFPMIKKLGLDIEFVPNKISVGIEDRVIRINDQKSVEAYQELLNDLYPENRHEIDEIIIQIKKIMKYMEVQYGIDNPMFLDIKEDRDYFIKAIVPWMFKYAVTAPKISKLQEPVVDFLRRYTQNQSLLDIICQ
;
A
#
# COMPACT_ATOMS: atom_id res chain seq x y z
N MET A 1 -37.13 3.14 -16.80
CA MET A 1 -36.54 3.84 -15.64
C MET A 1 -35.52 4.85 -16.16
N LYS A 2 -35.30 5.97 -15.47
CA LYS A 2 -34.26 6.96 -15.78
C LYS A 2 -33.24 6.92 -14.66
N TYR A 3 -31.96 6.82 -15.00
CA TYR A 3 -30.85 6.84 -14.04
C TYR A 3 -30.03 8.11 -14.25
N ASP A 4 -29.47 8.66 -13.17
CA ASP A 4 -28.56 9.81 -13.22
C ASP A 4 -27.15 9.40 -13.66
N ALA A 5 -26.74 8.16 -13.35
CA ALA A 5 -25.47 7.60 -13.78
C ALA A 5 -25.57 6.10 -14.13
N ILE A 6 -24.73 5.65 -15.05
CA ILE A 6 -24.53 4.24 -15.37
C ILE A 6 -23.07 3.91 -15.11
N VAL A 7 -22.83 2.87 -14.30
CA VAL A 7 -21.50 2.33 -13.98
C VAL A 7 -21.35 0.97 -14.66
N ILE A 8 -20.29 0.80 -15.44
CA ILE A 8 -20.00 -0.46 -16.13
C ILE A 8 -18.82 -1.14 -15.42
N GLY A 9 -19.06 -2.34 -14.92
CA GLY A 9 -18.14 -3.14 -14.11
C GLY A 9 -18.44 -3.05 -12.61
N GLY A 10 -18.64 -4.20 -11.98
CA GLY A 10 -18.85 -4.42 -10.56
C GLY A 10 -17.57 -4.80 -9.80
N GLY A 11 -16.40 -4.41 -10.30
CA GLY A 11 -15.14 -4.48 -9.54
C GLY A 11 -15.05 -3.39 -8.47
N ILE A 12 -13.96 -3.39 -7.68
CA ILE A 12 -13.77 -2.44 -6.57
C ILE A 12 -13.95 -0.96 -6.98
N ALA A 13 -13.44 -0.56 -8.15
CA ALA A 13 -13.59 0.80 -8.65
C ALA A 13 -15.05 1.15 -8.94
N GLY A 14 -15.77 0.28 -9.67
CA GLY A 14 -17.17 0.50 -10.03
C GLY A 14 -18.11 0.47 -8.82
N LEU A 15 -17.91 -0.48 -7.90
CA LEU A 15 -18.66 -0.53 -6.64
C LEU A 15 -18.44 0.71 -5.78
N THR A 16 -17.19 1.17 -5.66
CA THR A 16 -16.85 2.38 -4.90
C THR A 16 -17.50 3.62 -5.54
N SER A 17 -17.39 3.77 -6.87
CA SER A 17 -18.04 4.87 -7.59
C SER A 17 -19.56 4.84 -7.42
N ALA A 18 -20.20 3.68 -7.63
CA ALA A 18 -21.63 3.51 -7.47
C ALA A 18 -22.08 3.85 -6.04
N ALA A 19 -21.33 3.41 -5.02
CA ALA A 19 -21.63 3.70 -3.63
C ALA A 19 -21.58 5.20 -3.31
N PHE A 20 -20.57 5.93 -3.79
CA PHE A 20 -20.48 7.37 -3.58
C PHE A 20 -21.57 8.16 -4.33
N VAL A 21 -21.87 7.78 -5.57
CA VAL A 21 -22.95 8.43 -6.35
C VAL A 21 -24.32 8.18 -5.70
N ALA A 22 -24.58 6.95 -5.25
CA ALA A 22 -25.80 6.61 -4.52
C ALA A 22 -25.88 7.37 -3.19
N LYS A 23 -24.77 7.46 -2.43
CA LYS A 23 -24.71 8.23 -1.17
C LYS A 23 -24.98 9.72 -1.38
N ALA A 24 -24.63 10.26 -2.54
CA ALA A 24 -24.95 11.64 -2.93
C ALA A 24 -26.43 11.84 -3.32
N GLY A 25 -27.28 10.80 -3.26
CA GLY A 25 -28.71 10.87 -3.53
C GLY A 25 -29.10 10.68 -4.99
N HIS A 26 -28.18 10.23 -5.85
CA HIS A 26 -28.42 10.01 -7.27
C HIS A 26 -28.85 8.57 -7.56
N SER A 27 -29.73 8.41 -8.55
CA SER A 27 -30.15 7.11 -9.06
C SER A 27 -29.10 6.52 -10.00
N ILE A 28 -28.72 5.25 -9.79
CA ILE A 28 -27.64 4.61 -10.54
C ILE A 28 -28.04 3.24 -11.08
N LEU A 29 -27.45 2.88 -12.22
CA LEU A 29 -27.45 1.52 -12.77
C LEU A 29 -26.01 0.99 -12.77
N LEU A 30 -25.75 -0.12 -12.07
CA LEU A 30 -24.48 -0.84 -12.13
C LEU A 30 -24.65 -2.08 -13.00
N CYS A 31 -23.85 -2.21 -14.04
CA CYS A 31 -23.84 -3.36 -14.94
C CYS A 31 -22.56 -4.17 -14.73
N GLU A 32 -22.67 -5.41 -14.25
CA GLU A 32 -21.58 -6.39 -14.18
C GLU A 32 -21.88 -7.52 -15.17
N LYS A 33 -20.86 -7.98 -15.88
CA LYS A 33 -20.96 -9.09 -16.84
C LYS A 33 -20.91 -10.46 -16.14
N GLU A 34 -20.21 -10.55 -15.02
CA GLU A 34 -20.06 -11.77 -14.23
C GLU A 34 -21.27 -11.98 -13.30
N HIS A 35 -21.40 -13.21 -12.79
CA HIS A 35 -22.48 -13.56 -11.86
C HIS A 35 -22.36 -12.87 -10.49
N THR A 36 -21.16 -12.43 -10.12
CA THR A 36 -20.87 -11.79 -8.83
C THR A 36 -20.02 -10.55 -9.02
N CYS A 37 -20.25 -9.55 -8.17
CA CYS A 37 -19.37 -8.38 -8.08
C CYS A 37 -18.07 -8.73 -7.32
N GLY A 38 -17.09 -7.84 -7.38
CA GLY A 38 -15.79 -7.95 -6.69
C GLY A 38 -14.60 -7.82 -7.64
N GLY A 39 -14.73 -8.30 -8.88
CA GLY A 39 -13.65 -8.27 -9.86
C GLY A 39 -12.42 -9.03 -9.34
N LEU A 40 -11.25 -8.37 -9.26
CA LEU A 40 -10.01 -8.96 -8.71
C LEU A 40 -10.02 -9.15 -7.18
N LEU A 41 -11.01 -8.58 -6.48
CA LEU A 41 -11.24 -8.83 -5.06
C LEU A 41 -12.34 -9.88 -4.96
N ASN A 42 -11.97 -11.14 -5.19
CA ASN A 42 -12.87 -12.27 -5.09
C ASN A 42 -12.22 -13.42 -4.32
N THR A 43 -13.07 -14.26 -3.74
CA THR A 43 -12.68 -15.46 -3.01
C THR A 43 -13.50 -16.62 -3.58
N PHE A 44 -12.86 -17.77 -3.81
CA PHE A 44 -13.54 -18.99 -4.23
C PHE A 44 -13.27 -20.12 -3.25
N GLU A 45 -14.25 -21.01 -3.11
CA GLU A 45 -14.14 -22.19 -2.24
C GLU A 45 -13.76 -23.42 -3.06
N ARG A 46 -12.83 -24.22 -2.54
CA ARG A 46 -12.49 -25.54 -3.08
C ARG A 46 -12.16 -26.50 -1.95
N ASN A 47 -12.88 -27.62 -1.89
CA ASN A 47 -12.69 -28.66 -0.88
C ASN A 47 -12.77 -28.14 0.57
N GLY A 48 -13.67 -27.19 0.86
CA GLY A 48 -13.82 -26.59 2.18
C GLY A 48 -12.77 -25.53 2.53
N PHE A 49 -11.91 -25.16 1.59
CA PHE A 49 -10.91 -24.09 1.76
C PHE A 49 -11.27 -22.88 0.90
N PHE A 50 -11.06 -21.69 1.45
CA PHE A 50 -11.22 -20.43 0.73
C PHE A 50 -9.88 -19.96 0.17
N PHE A 51 -9.90 -19.55 -1.10
CA PHE A 51 -8.74 -19.06 -1.83
C PHE A 51 -9.02 -17.68 -2.40
N ASP A 52 -8.04 -16.78 -2.29
CA ASP A 52 -8.09 -15.49 -2.95
C ASP A 52 -7.89 -15.66 -4.45
N GLY A 53 -8.83 -15.17 -5.27
CA GLY A 53 -8.73 -15.20 -6.73
C GLY A 53 -7.94 -14.04 -7.32
N GLY A 54 -7.46 -13.11 -6.49
CA GLY A 54 -6.65 -11.97 -6.91
C GLY A 54 -5.88 -11.37 -5.75
N ILE A 55 -6.32 -10.22 -5.25
CA ILE A 55 -5.62 -9.52 -4.17
C ILE A 55 -5.85 -10.24 -2.84
N ARG A 56 -4.76 -10.60 -2.14
CA ARG A 56 -4.80 -11.23 -0.82
C ARG A 56 -4.92 -10.24 0.35
N ALA A 57 -4.32 -9.07 0.22
CA ALA A 57 -4.27 -8.07 1.28
C ALA A 57 -4.20 -6.66 0.72
N THR A 58 -4.69 -5.69 1.52
CA THR A 58 -4.68 -4.27 1.18
C THR A 58 -3.90 -3.48 2.22
N GLU A 59 -3.23 -2.42 1.78
CA GLU A 59 -2.58 -1.44 2.67
C GLU A 59 -3.37 -0.13 2.69
N ASN A 60 -3.43 0.52 3.85
CA ASN A 60 -4.03 1.85 3.96
C ASN A 60 -2.99 2.94 3.68
N SER A 61 -2.92 3.40 2.43
CA SER A 61 -2.10 4.55 2.01
C SER A 61 -2.83 5.89 2.21
N GLY A 62 -3.58 6.03 3.30
CA GLY A 62 -4.42 7.19 3.60
C GLY A 62 -5.77 7.25 2.89
N VAL A 63 -6.16 6.24 2.10
CA VAL A 63 -7.41 6.27 1.33
C VAL A 63 -8.43 5.25 1.83
N LEU A 64 -8.00 4.04 2.16
CA LEU A 64 -8.88 2.90 2.41
C LEU A 64 -9.77 3.14 3.64
N PHE A 65 -9.17 3.43 4.80
CA PHE A 65 -9.95 3.61 6.03
C PHE A 65 -10.83 4.87 6.02
N PRO A 66 -10.35 6.03 5.54
CA PRO A 66 -11.21 7.21 5.38
C PRO A 66 -12.38 6.97 4.43
N MET A 67 -12.16 6.23 3.35
CA MET A 67 -13.21 5.85 2.41
C MET A 67 -14.29 4.97 3.06
N ILE A 68 -13.89 3.93 3.80
CA ILE A 68 -14.81 3.03 4.52
C ILE A 68 -15.64 3.82 5.54
N LYS A 69 -14.98 4.66 6.34
CA LYS A 69 -15.65 5.56 7.31
C LYS A 69 -16.65 6.48 6.60
N LYS A 70 -16.26 7.10 5.49
CA LYS A 70 -17.11 8.02 4.72
C LYS A 70 -18.30 7.31 4.09
N LEU A 71 -18.14 6.07 3.64
CA LEU A 71 -19.24 5.25 3.15
C LEU A 71 -20.16 4.76 4.28
N GLY A 72 -19.70 4.78 5.53
CA GLY A 72 -20.45 4.29 6.69
C GLY A 72 -20.47 2.76 6.74
N LEU A 73 -19.42 2.14 6.23
CA LEU A 73 -19.26 0.69 6.21
C LEU A 73 -18.54 0.23 7.48
N ASP A 74 -19.02 -0.87 8.04
CA ASP A 74 -18.34 -1.58 9.13
C ASP A 74 -17.71 -2.85 8.54
N ILE A 75 -16.38 -2.89 8.51
CA ILE A 75 -15.60 -3.96 7.87
C ILE A 75 -14.57 -4.43 8.89
N GLU A 76 -14.56 -5.74 9.14
CA GLU A 76 -13.55 -6.37 9.97
C GLU A 76 -12.23 -6.51 9.21
N PHE A 77 -11.13 -6.09 9.84
CA PHE A 77 -9.79 -6.25 9.32
C PHE A 77 -8.97 -7.18 10.20
N VAL A 78 -8.25 -8.10 9.56
CA VAL A 78 -7.28 -8.96 10.22
C VAL A 78 -5.85 -8.50 9.88
N PRO A 79 -4.92 -8.53 10.83
CA PRO A 79 -3.52 -8.22 10.54
C PRO A 79 -2.93 -9.17 9.49
N ASN A 80 -2.37 -8.61 8.42
CA ASN A 80 -1.65 -9.39 7.42
C ASN A 80 -0.26 -9.77 7.96
N LYS A 81 0.01 -11.07 8.09
CA LYS A 81 1.30 -11.58 8.60
C LYS A 81 2.24 -11.84 7.42
N ILE A 82 3.33 -11.07 7.35
CA ILE A 82 4.31 -11.16 6.25
C ILE A 82 5.59 -11.83 6.77
N SER A 83 6.14 -12.73 5.97
CA SER A 83 7.44 -13.35 6.20
C SER A 83 8.25 -13.38 4.91
N VAL A 84 9.55 -13.17 5.04
CA VAL A 84 10.52 -13.31 3.95
C VAL A 84 11.31 -14.58 4.21
N GLY A 85 11.28 -15.51 3.25
CA GLY A 85 12.06 -16.74 3.29
C GLY A 85 13.16 -16.70 2.23
N ILE A 86 14.41 -16.92 2.63
CA ILE A 86 15.56 -17.04 1.73
C ILE A 86 16.35 -18.27 2.17
N GLU A 87 16.50 -19.23 1.25
CA GLU A 87 17.08 -20.56 1.54
C GLU A 87 16.37 -21.26 2.71
N ASP A 88 17.10 -21.62 3.76
CA ASP A 88 16.58 -22.27 4.97
C ASP A 88 16.17 -21.27 6.07
N ARG A 89 16.29 -19.97 5.80
CA ARG A 89 16.01 -18.90 6.75
C ARG A 89 14.67 -18.24 6.48
N VAL A 90 13.94 -17.93 7.55
CA VAL A 90 12.67 -17.19 7.49
C VAL A 90 12.68 -16.10 8.53
N ILE A 91 12.47 -14.86 8.09
CA ILE A 91 12.26 -13.71 8.97
C ILE A 91 10.80 -13.27 8.89
N ARG A 92 10.27 -12.74 10.00
CA ARG A 92 8.93 -12.15 10.05
C ARG A 92 9.05 -10.64 9.97
N ILE A 93 8.24 -10.02 9.12
CA ILE A 93 8.19 -8.58 8.94
C ILE A 93 6.98 -8.06 9.72
N ASN A 94 7.25 -7.48 10.88
CA ASN A 94 6.19 -6.97 11.77
C ASN A 94 6.17 -5.45 11.84
N ASP A 95 7.34 -4.82 11.70
CA ASP A 95 7.52 -3.38 11.89
C ASP A 95 8.78 -2.88 11.16
N GLN A 96 9.06 -1.59 11.30
CA GLN A 96 10.24 -0.97 10.70
C GLN A 96 11.58 -1.52 11.22
N LYS A 97 11.62 -2.08 12.44
CA LYS A 97 12.83 -2.68 13.02
C LYS A 97 13.18 -4.00 12.35
N SER A 98 12.21 -4.62 11.67
CA SER A 98 12.43 -5.83 10.88
C SER A 98 13.45 -5.63 9.75
N VAL A 99 13.79 -4.37 9.39
CA VAL A 99 14.89 -4.04 8.48
C VAL A 99 16.25 -4.44 9.05
N GLU A 100 16.46 -4.37 10.37
CA GLU A 100 17.69 -4.87 10.99
C GLU A 100 17.82 -6.38 10.82
N ALA A 101 16.74 -7.14 11.06
CA ALA A 101 16.74 -8.58 10.84
C ALA A 101 16.95 -8.94 9.36
N TYR A 102 16.44 -8.12 8.43
CA TYR A 102 16.69 -8.29 7.01
C TYR A 102 18.17 -8.01 6.64
N GLN A 103 18.77 -6.97 7.22
CA GLN A 103 20.20 -6.68 7.05
C GLN A 103 21.06 -7.84 7.57
N GLU A 104 20.75 -8.38 8.74
CA GLU A 104 21.43 -9.56 9.31
C GLU A 104 21.30 -10.78 8.39
N LEU A 105 20.10 -11.04 7.86
CA LEU A 105 19.86 -12.10 6.89
C LEU A 105 20.76 -11.94 5.65
N LEU A 106 20.82 -10.76 5.05
CA LEU A 106 21.65 -10.49 3.88
C LEU A 106 23.16 -10.60 4.20
N ASN A 107 23.58 -10.11 5.37
CA ASN A 107 24.98 -10.16 5.81
C ASN A 107 25.49 -11.59 6.07
N ASP A 108 24.58 -12.48 6.44
CA ASP A 108 24.89 -13.91 6.61
C ASP A 108 24.98 -14.64 5.27
N LEU A 109 24.13 -14.27 4.30
CA LEU A 109 24.15 -14.84 2.94
C LEU A 109 25.31 -14.31 2.09
N TYR A 110 25.69 -13.04 2.26
CA TYR A 110 26.74 -12.37 1.50
C TYR A 110 27.78 -11.72 2.43
N PRO A 111 28.57 -12.53 3.16
CA PRO A 111 29.55 -12.01 4.12
C PRO A 111 30.60 -11.07 3.49
N GLU A 112 30.92 -11.28 2.22
CA GLU A 112 31.87 -10.45 1.46
C GLU A 112 31.29 -9.10 1.02
N ASN A 113 29.96 -8.94 1.00
CA ASN A 113 29.29 -7.70 0.55
C ASN A 113 28.70 -6.87 1.70
N ARG A 114 29.13 -7.09 2.95
CA ARG A 114 28.59 -6.40 4.15
C ARG A 114 28.57 -4.87 4.01
N HIS A 115 29.65 -4.29 3.50
CA HIS A 115 29.72 -2.84 3.31
C HIS A 115 28.70 -2.32 2.27
N GLU A 116 28.50 -3.07 1.18
CA GLU A 116 27.52 -2.74 0.15
C GLU A 116 26.09 -2.87 0.69
N ILE A 117 25.83 -3.89 1.50
CA ILE A 117 24.54 -4.11 2.18
C ILE A 117 24.25 -2.95 3.14
N ASP A 118 25.22 -2.51 3.93
CA ASP A 118 25.05 -1.39 4.85
C ASP A 118 24.62 -0.12 4.09
N GLU A 119 25.27 0.20 2.97
CA GLU A 119 24.91 1.34 2.12
C GLU A 119 23.50 1.22 1.51
N ILE A 120 23.11 0.02 1.09
CA ILE A 120 21.76 -0.25 0.57
C ILE A 120 20.72 -0.07 1.68
N ILE A 121 20.97 -0.59 2.89
CA ILE A 121 20.07 -0.46 4.02
C ILE A 121 19.88 1.01 4.42
N ILE A 122 20.92 1.84 4.34
CA ILE A 122 20.79 3.29 4.52
C ILE A 122 19.80 3.88 3.51
N GLN A 123 19.84 3.46 2.24
CA GLN A 123 18.86 3.93 1.25
C GLN A 123 17.46 3.40 1.53
N ILE A 124 17.30 2.14 1.92
CA ILE A 124 16.00 1.56 2.29
C ILE A 124 15.38 2.36 3.44
N LYS A 125 16.11 2.60 4.53
CA LYS A 125 15.62 3.39 5.68
C LYS A 125 15.25 4.82 5.27
N LYS A 126 16.01 5.43 4.36
CA LYS A 126 15.72 6.77 3.82
C LYS A 126 14.44 6.79 2.99
N ILE A 127 14.21 5.80 2.13
CA ILE A 127 13.00 5.67 1.32
C ILE A 127 11.79 5.40 2.21
N MET A 128 11.90 4.53 3.22
CA MET A 128 10.84 4.27 4.19
C MET A 128 10.37 5.56 4.88
N LYS A 129 11.30 6.43 5.28
CA LYS A 129 10.96 7.74 5.84
C LYS A 129 10.21 8.63 4.85
N TYR A 130 10.52 8.54 3.57
CA TYR A 130 9.76 9.26 2.54
C TYR A 130 8.35 8.72 2.38
N MET A 131 8.18 7.40 2.38
CA MET A 131 6.87 6.75 2.30
C MET A 131 6.01 7.04 3.52
N GLU A 132 6.59 7.08 4.72
CA GLU A 132 5.90 7.51 5.94
C GLU A 132 5.34 8.93 5.81
N VAL A 133 6.13 9.84 5.22
CA VAL A 133 5.63 11.20 4.93
C VAL A 133 4.61 11.18 3.80
N GLN A 134 4.74 10.37 2.76
CA GLN A 134 3.79 10.39 1.65
C GLN A 134 2.41 9.81 2.01
N TYR A 135 2.40 8.74 2.81
CA TYR A 135 1.20 7.93 3.07
C TYR A 135 0.75 7.95 4.53
N GLY A 136 1.47 8.64 5.42
CA GLY A 136 1.18 8.66 6.86
C GLY A 136 0.03 9.55 7.30
N ILE A 137 -0.74 10.12 6.37
CA ILE A 137 -1.96 10.87 6.69
C ILE A 137 -3.15 10.36 5.90
N ASP A 138 -4.33 10.58 6.46
CA ASP A 138 -5.57 10.37 5.75
C ASP A 138 -5.68 11.40 4.62
N ASN A 139 -6.10 10.92 3.46
CA ASN A 139 -6.22 11.72 2.26
C ASN A 139 -7.27 12.82 2.53
N PRO A 140 -6.89 14.12 2.44
CA PRO A 140 -7.77 15.23 2.76
C PRO A 140 -9.08 15.26 1.97
N MET A 141 -9.14 14.61 0.80
CA MET A 141 -10.37 14.48 0.00
C MET A 141 -11.49 13.72 0.72
N PHE A 142 -11.16 12.90 1.72
CA PHE A 142 -12.14 12.15 2.51
C PHE A 142 -12.56 12.85 3.79
N LEU A 143 -11.86 13.91 4.20
CA LEU A 143 -12.11 14.63 5.44
C LEU A 143 -13.12 15.76 5.26
N ASP A 144 -13.90 16.05 6.29
CA ASP A 144 -14.74 17.24 6.36
C ASP A 144 -14.05 18.30 7.24
N ILE A 145 -13.74 19.47 6.68
CA ILE A 145 -13.01 20.53 7.39
C ILE A 145 -13.73 20.97 8.68
N LYS A 146 -15.06 20.90 8.71
CA LYS A 146 -15.86 21.32 9.88
C LYS A 146 -15.88 20.24 10.96
N GLU A 147 -15.97 18.97 10.56
CA GLU A 147 -16.02 17.84 11.50
C GLU A 147 -14.61 17.43 11.99
N ASP A 148 -13.60 17.54 11.12
CA ASP A 148 -12.22 17.09 11.35
C ASP A 148 -11.24 18.24 11.62
N ARG A 149 -11.73 19.41 12.06
CA ARG A 149 -10.91 20.62 12.29
C ARG A 149 -9.67 20.36 13.16
N ASP A 150 -9.85 19.58 14.22
CA ASP A 150 -8.77 19.23 15.14
C ASP A 150 -7.70 18.37 14.47
N TYR A 151 -8.09 17.42 13.64
CA TYR A 151 -7.18 16.61 12.84
C TYR A 151 -6.44 17.47 11.79
N PHE A 152 -7.14 18.41 11.16
CA PHE A 152 -6.53 19.32 10.19
C PHE A 152 -5.38 20.13 10.82
N ILE A 153 -5.63 20.74 11.99
CA ILE A 153 -4.63 21.58 12.66
C ILE A 153 -3.49 20.73 13.24
N LYS A 154 -3.80 19.60 13.89
CA LYS A 154 -2.82 18.80 14.64
C LYS A 154 -2.02 17.83 13.77
N ALA A 155 -2.60 17.32 12.69
CA ALA A 155 -1.96 16.32 11.81
C ALA A 155 -1.61 16.90 10.44
N ILE A 156 -2.58 17.47 9.71
CA ILE A 156 -2.39 17.88 8.31
C ILE A 156 -1.43 19.06 8.19
N VAL A 157 -1.61 20.12 8.98
CA VAL A 157 -0.74 21.31 8.89
C VAL A 157 0.74 20.97 9.14
N PRO A 158 1.14 20.30 10.23
CA PRO A 158 2.51 19.86 10.43
C PRO A 158 3.02 18.92 9.32
N TRP A 159 2.16 18.03 8.85
CA TRP A 159 2.47 17.12 7.75
C TRP A 159 2.75 17.86 6.44
N MET A 160 1.97 18.88 6.08
CA MET A 160 2.17 19.65 4.83
C MET A 160 3.57 20.25 4.76
N PHE A 161 4.10 20.75 5.88
CA PHE A 161 5.48 21.25 5.94
C PHE A 161 6.51 20.15 5.70
N LYS A 162 6.33 18.97 6.32
CA LYS A 162 7.19 17.80 6.09
C LYS A 162 7.11 17.34 4.63
N TYR A 163 5.90 17.31 4.07
CA TYR A 163 5.64 16.92 2.69
C TYR A 163 6.27 17.89 1.70
N ALA A 164 6.16 19.20 1.90
CA ALA A 164 6.78 20.21 1.03
C ALA A 164 8.31 20.02 0.90
N VAL A 165 8.98 19.59 1.97
CA VAL A 165 10.42 19.30 1.96
C VAL A 165 10.75 17.94 1.32
N THR A 166 9.84 16.97 1.41
CA THR A 166 10.08 15.58 1.02
C THR A 166 9.63 15.28 -0.41
N ALA A 167 8.55 15.91 -0.87
CA ALA A 167 7.94 15.69 -2.18
C ALA A 167 8.92 15.90 -3.36
N PRO A 168 9.80 16.93 -3.38
CA PRO A 168 10.80 17.08 -4.45
C PRO A 168 11.88 15.98 -4.44
N LYS A 169 12.05 15.27 -3.33
CA LYS A 169 12.99 14.13 -3.23
C LYS A 169 12.33 12.86 -3.75
N ILE A 170 11.06 12.65 -3.39
CA ILE A 170 10.25 11.54 -3.90
C ILE A 170 10.09 11.66 -5.42
N SER A 171 9.79 12.85 -5.94
CA SER A 171 9.57 13.06 -7.37
C SER A 171 10.81 12.79 -8.23
N LYS A 172 12.01 12.74 -7.64
CA LYS A 172 13.26 12.37 -8.31
C LYS A 172 13.49 10.86 -8.35
N LEU A 173 12.76 10.08 -7.56
CA LEU A 173 12.84 8.61 -7.55
C LEU A 173 12.01 8.04 -8.71
N GLN A 174 12.47 8.26 -9.94
CA GLN A 174 11.81 7.78 -11.16
C GLN A 174 12.61 6.71 -11.90
N GLU A 175 13.79 6.39 -11.40
CA GLU A 175 14.63 5.35 -12.00
C GLU A 175 14.21 3.94 -11.56
N PRO A 176 14.46 2.91 -12.38
CA PRO A 176 14.25 1.52 -11.98
C PRO A 176 15.06 1.14 -10.74
N VAL A 177 14.47 0.34 -9.85
CA VAL A 177 15.10 -0.06 -8.57
C VAL A 177 16.44 -0.77 -8.78
N VAL A 178 16.54 -1.62 -9.80
CA VAL A 178 17.78 -2.35 -10.13
C VAL A 178 18.88 -1.36 -10.51
N ASP A 179 18.58 -0.37 -11.36
CA ASP A 179 19.54 0.64 -11.80
C ASP A 179 19.99 1.55 -10.64
N PHE A 180 19.07 1.89 -9.74
CA PHE A 180 19.39 2.60 -8.51
C PHE A 180 20.37 1.81 -7.63
N LEU A 181 20.12 0.52 -7.41
CA LEU A 181 20.93 -0.33 -6.54
C LEU A 181 22.31 -0.67 -7.12
N ARG A 182 22.47 -0.65 -8.46
CA ARG A 182 23.78 -0.83 -9.13
C ARG A 182 24.81 0.23 -8.76
N ARG A 183 24.42 1.32 -8.11
CA ARG A 183 25.35 2.32 -7.56
C ARG A 183 26.06 1.84 -6.29
N TYR A 184 25.49 0.86 -5.61
CA TYR A 184 25.93 0.38 -4.30
C TYR A 184 26.53 -1.02 -4.35
N THR A 185 26.09 -1.85 -5.30
CA THR A 185 26.62 -3.21 -5.48
C THR A 185 26.73 -3.58 -6.95
N GLN A 186 27.77 -4.35 -7.30
CA GLN A 186 27.89 -5.03 -8.59
C GLN A 186 27.58 -6.54 -8.49
N ASN A 187 27.25 -7.03 -7.30
CA ASN A 187 26.90 -8.44 -7.10
C ASN A 187 25.47 -8.69 -7.61
N GLN A 188 25.37 -9.37 -8.76
CA GLN A 188 24.08 -9.64 -9.41
C GLN A 188 23.16 -10.50 -8.53
N SER A 189 23.71 -11.48 -7.81
CA SER A 189 22.93 -12.34 -6.91
C SER A 189 22.30 -11.55 -5.77
N LEU A 190 23.05 -10.60 -5.19
CA LEU A 190 22.55 -9.71 -4.14
C LEU A 190 21.45 -8.78 -4.69
N LEU A 191 21.64 -8.20 -5.88
CA LEU A 191 20.62 -7.38 -6.55
C LEU A 191 19.33 -8.17 -6.77
N ASP A 192 19.45 -9.39 -7.30
CA ASP A 192 18.31 -10.24 -7.63
C ASP A 192 17.52 -10.62 -6.39
N ILE A 193 18.18 -10.91 -5.26
CA ILE A 193 17.51 -11.20 -3.98
C ILE A 193 16.74 -10.00 -3.44
N ILE A 194 17.29 -8.79 -3.56
CA ILE A 194 16.65 -7.57 -3.01
C ILE A 194 15.46 -7.13 -3.88
N CYS A 195 15.51 -7.38 -5.19
CA CYS A 195 14.52 -6.89 -6.16
C CYS A 195 13.39 -7.87 -6.51
N GLN A 196 13.27 -9.01 -5.80
CA GLN A 196 12.22 -10.00 -6.06
C GLN A 196 10.80 -9.47 -5.85
#